data_AF-A0A956SU35-F1
#
_entry.id   AF-A0A956SU35-F1
#
_cell.length_a   1.000
_cell.length_b   1.000
_cell.length_c   1.000
_cell.angle_alpha   90.00
_cell.angle_beta   90.00
_cell.angle_gamma   90.00
#
_symmetry.space_group_name_H-M   'P 1'
#
loop_
_entity.id
_entity.type
_entity.pdbx_description
1 polymer ?
#
loop_
_entity_poly.entity_id
_entity_poly.type
_entity_poly.pdbx_seq_one_letter_code
_entity_poly.pdbx_strand_id
1 'polypeptide(L)'
;MALRYDASEAPAPRVLAKGAGLLADRIIELARQSGVPVREDRDLVAVLAAVDAGDQIPAEAYRAVAAILTHLYRVNARLRDRS
;
A
#
# COMPACT_ATOMS: atom_id res chain seq x y z
N MET A 1 -2.52 6.52 3.03
CA MET A 1 -1.29 6.42 2.21
C MET A 1 -1.54 5.49 1.04
N ALA A 2 -0.85 5.71 -0.08
CA ALA A 2 -0.91 4.83 -1.25
C ALA A 2 0.49 4.30 -1.59
N LEU A 3 0.56 3.01 -1.95
CA LEU A 3 1.80 2.29 -2.24
C LEU A 3 1.71 1.61 -3.61
N ARG A 4 2.84 1.49 -4.30
CA ARG A 4 2.97 0.68 -5.53
C ARG A 4 4.14 -0.27 -5.40
N TYR A 5 3.94 -1.49 -5.87
CA TYR A 5 5.01 -2.46 -6.07
C TYR A 5 4.91 -3.03 -7.47
N ASP A 6 5.99 -2.92 -8.23
CA ASP A 6 6.18 -3.59 -9.51
C ASP A 6 7.59 -4.18 -9.54
N ALA A 7 7.67 -5.50 -9.48
CA ALA A 7 8.93 -6.23 -9.45
C ALA A 7 9.74 -6.10 -10.76
N SER A 8 9.11 -5.68 -11.86
CA SER A 8 9.78 -5.42 -13.14
C SER A 8 10.42 -4.02 -13.19
N GLU A 9 9.89 -3.06 -12.43
CA GLU A 9 10.39 -1.69 -12.38
C GLU A 9 11.35 -1.44 -11.22
N ALA A 10 11.13 -2.07 -10.06
CA ALA A 10 11.95 -1.83 -8.88
C ALA A 10 12.01 -3.04 -7.93
N PRO A 11 13.15 -3.26 -7.26
CA PRO A 11 13.30 -4.31 -6.26
C PRO A 11 12.54 -4.02 -4.96
N ALA A 12 12.00 -2.81 -4.79
CA ALA A 12 11.31 -2.37 -3.58
C ALA A 12 10.04 -1.58 -3.88
N PRO A 13 8.99 -1.71 -3.05
CA PRO A 13 7.79 -0.90 -3.12
C PRO A 13 8.07 0.58 -2.86
N ARG A 14 7.24 1.47 -3.44
CA ARG A 14 7.35 2.93 -3.33
C ARG A 14 6.07 3.56 -2.77
N VAL A 15 6.24 4.70 -2.10
CA VAL A 15 5.12 5.56 -1.67
C VAL A 15 4.68 6.42 -2.84
N LEU A 16 3.43 6.26 -3.26
CA LEU A 16 2.83 7.08 -4.33
C LEU A 16 2.18 8.36 -3.82
N ALA A 17 1.54 8.29 -2.65
CA ALA A 17 0.84 9.43 -2.08
C ALA A 17 0.74 9.34 -0.55
N LYS A 18 0.95 10.49 0.09
CA LYS A 18 0.66 10.73 1.51
C LYS A 18 -0.60 11.60 1.62
N GLY A 19 -1.42 11.33 2.63
CA GLY A 19 -2.59 12.15 2.92
C GLY A 19 -3.03 11.95 4.36
N ALA A 20 -3.51 13.03 4.97
CA ALA A 20 -4.10 13.08 6.32
C ALA A 20 -5.42 13.87 6.27
N GLY A 21 -6.32 13.63 7.22
CA GLY A 21 -7.65 14.27 7.27
C GLY A 21 -8.45 14.06 5.98
N LEU A 22 -9.11 15.12 5.50
CA LEU A 22 -9.99 15.10 4.31
C LEU A 22 -9.33 14.52 3.05
N LEU A 23 -8.01 14.67 2.90
CA LEU A 23 -7.29 14.07 1.77
C LEU A 23 -7.16 12.55 1.93
N ALA A 24 -6.92 12.05 3.14
CA ALA A 24 -6.91 10.62 3.42
C ALA A 24 -8.28 10.01 3.17
N ASP A 25 -9.35 10.71 3.58
CA ASP A 25 -10.72 10.29 3.34
C ASP A 25 -11.01 10.16 1.83
N ARG A 26 -10.62 11.17 1.03
CA ARG A 26 -10.73 11.09 -0.44
C ARG A 26 -9.91 9.94 -1.04
N ILE A 27 -8.72 9.66 -0.53
CA ILE A 27 -7.90 8.53 -1.01
C ILE A 27 -8.59 7.19 -0.71
N ILE A 28 -9.16 7.04 0.48
CA ILE A 28 -9.89 5.84 0.88
C ILE A 28 -11.17 5.68 0.05
N GLU A 29 -11.89 6.78 -0.19
CA GLU A 29 -13.07 6.83 -1.05
C GLU A 29 -12.74 6.34 -2.47
N LEU A 30 -11.70 6.91 -3.08
CA LEU A 30 -11.26 6.54 -4.43
C LEU A 30 -10.77 5.09 -4.51
N ALA A 31 -10.05 4.62 -3.49
CA ALA A 31 -9.59 3.24 -3.40
C ALA A 31 -10.78 2.27 -3.38
N ARG A 32 -11.80 2.54 -2.56
CA ARG A 32 -13.04 1.74 -2.52
C ARG A 32 -13.76 1.72 -3.86
N GLN A 33 -13.93 2.89 -4.48
CA GLN A 33 -14.56 3.02 -5.80
C GLN A 33 -13.80 2.26 -6.90
N SER A 34 -12.47 2.18 -6.77
CA SER A 34 -11.58 1.51 -7.73
C SER A 34 -11.35 0.02 -7.41
N GLY A 35 -12.01 -0.53 -6.38
CA GLY A 35 -11.82 -1.91 -5.94
C GLY A 35 -10.44 -2.20 -5.33
N VAL A 36 -9.70 -1.16 -4.91
CA VAL A 36 -8.40 -1.29 -4.24
C VAL A 36 -8.65 -1.60 -2.75
N PRO A 37 -8.12 -2.72 -2.22
CA PRO A 37 -8.31 -3.07 -0.82
C PRO A 37 -7.71 -2.03 0.13
N VAL A 38 -8.46 -1.69 1.18
CA VAL A 38 -8.04 -0.73 2.21
C VAL A 38 -7.84 -1.46 3.53
N ARG A 39 -6.70 -1.22 4.19
CA ARG A 39 -6.35 -1.77 5.50
C ARG A 39 -5.91 -0.65 6.44
N GLU A 40 -6.39 -0.70 7.68
CA GLU A 40 -5.97 0.21 8.74
C GLU A 40 -4.91 -0.46 9.63
N ASP A 41 -3.75 0.18 9.77
CA ASP A 41 -2.60 -0.34 10.53
C ASP A 41 -1.77 0.84 11.04
N ARG A 42 -1.94 1.22 12.32
CA ARG A 42 -1.37 2.46 12.87
C ARG A 42 0.16 2.43 12.94
N ASP A 43 0.73 1.29 13.30
CA ASP A 43 2.18 1.14 13.44
C ASP A 43 2.86 1.27 12.06
N LEU A 44 2.29 0.64 11.04
CA LEU A 44 2.78 0.78 9.68
C LEU A 44 2.62 2.22 9.15
N VAL A 45 1.49 2.87 9.42
CA VAL A 45 1.28 4.27 9.02
C VAL A 45 2.35 5.17 9.64
N ALA A 46 2.70 4.98 10.90
CA ALA A 46 3.75 5.75 11.56
C ALA A 46 5.12 5.55 10.88
N VAL A 47 5.48 4.31 10.56
CA VAL A 47 6.74 3.99 9.88
C VAL A 47 6.78 4.58 8.47
N LEU A 48 5.70 4.43 7.69
CA LEU A 48 5.64 4.94 6.32
C LEU A 48 5.45 6.46 6.24
N ALA A 49 4.96 7.10 7.31
CA ALA A 49 4.84 8.56 7.36
C ALA A 49 6.21 9.25 7.29
N ALA A 50 7.24 8.59 7.81
CA ALA A 50 8.62 9.05 7.79
C ALA A 50 9.29 8.92 6.40
N VAL A 51 8.63 8.33 5.40
CA VAL A 51 9.20 8.02 4.07
C VAL A 51 8.60 8.94 3.02
N ASP A 52 9.36 9.83 2.39
CA ASP A 52 8.81 10.80 1.44
C ASP A 52 8.19 10.21 0.18
N ALA A 53 7.22 10.93 -0.39
CA ALA A 53 6.50 10.47 -1.57
C ALA A 53 7.45 10.45 -2.77
N GLY A 54 7.46 9.34 -3.52
CA GLY A 54 8.43 9.10 -4.59
C GLY A 54 9.68 8.33 -4.14
N ASP A 55 9.98 8.33 -2.84
CA ASP A 55 11.14 7.65 -2.29
C ASP A 55 10.90 6.14 -2.12
N GLN A 56 12.02 5.42 -2.02
CA GLN A 56 12.00 4.00 -1.68
C GLN A 56 11.66 3.82 -0.21
N ILE A 57 10.96 2.72 0.08
CA ILE A 57 10.63 2.35 1.45
C ILE A 57 11.92 1.95 2.20
N PRO A 58 12.09 2.30 3.49
CA PRO A 58 13.23 1.88 4.30
C PRO A 58 13.24 0.36 4.51
N ALA A 59 14.42 -0.23 4.63
CA ALA A 59 14.59 -1.67 4.80
C ALA A 59 13.86 -2.20 6.06
N GLU A 60 13.79 -1.39 7.10
CA GLU A 60 13.11 -1.70 8.36
C GLU A 60 11.59 -1.88 8.16
N ALA A 61 11.03 -1.20 7.16
CA ALA A 61 9.61 -1.24 6.82
C ALA A 61 9.26 -2.35 5.81
N TYR A 62 10.26 -2.97 5.16
CA TYR A 62 10.05 -3.98 4.13
C TYR A 62 9.23 -5.16 4.61
N ARG A 63 9.47 -5.64 5.84
CA ARG A 63 8.73 -6.80 6.38
C ARG A 63 7.24 -6.51 6.49
N ALA A 64 6.88 -5.31 6.94
CA ALA A 64 5.49 -4.91 7.13
C ALA A 64 4.79 -4.69 5.76
N VAL A 65 5.49 -4.09 4.80
CA VAL A 65 4.97 -3.93 3.44
C VAL A 65 4.84 -5.27 2.70
N ALA A 66 5.81 -6.17 2.84
CA ALA A 66 5.75 -7.52 2.28
C ALA A 66 4.55 -8.30 2.80
N ALA A 67 4.24 -8.20 4.10
CA ALA A 67 3.06 -8.83 4.67
C ALA A 67 1.75 -8.32 4.04
N ILE A 68 1.66 -7.02 3.73
CA ILE A 68 0.51 -6.45 3.00
C ILE A 68 0.46 -6.98 1.58
N LEU A 69 1.58 -6.93 0.84
CA LEU A 69 1.64 -7.40 -0.54
C LEU A 69 1.28 -8.89 -0.62
N THR A 70 1.80 -9.73 0.27
CA THR A 70 1.42 -11.15 0.36
C THR A 70 -0.07 -11.31 0.64
N HIS A 71 -0.66 -10.51 1.53
CA HIS A 71 -2.09 -10.54 1.76
C HIS A 71 -2.89 -10.14 0.51
N LEU A 72 -2.49 -9.06 -0.16
CA LEU A 72 -3.10 -8.60 -1.41
C LEU A 72 -3.01 -9.65 -2.51
N TYR A 73 -1.84 -10.29 -2.70
CA TYR A 73 -1.69 -11.37 -3.67
C TYR A 73 -2.58 -12.58 -3.34
N ARG A 74 -2.72 -12.94 -2.07
CA ARG A 74 -3.62 -14.04 -1.66
C ARG A 74 -5.10 -13.69 -1.89
N VAL A 75 -5.50 -12.45 -1.62
CA VAL A 75 -6.87 -11.98 -1.90
C VAL A 75 -7.11 -11.95 -3.41
N ASN A 76 -6.17 -11.42 -4.19
CA ASN A 76 -6.29 -11.34 -5.65
C ASN A 76 -6.26 -12.72 -6.33
N ALA A 77 -5.43 -13.66 -5.83
CA ALA A 77 -5.43 -15.06 -6.28
C ALA A 77 -6.79 -15.73 -6.02
N ARG A 78 -7.40 -15.49 -4.85
CA ARG A 78 -8.75 -15.99 -4.54
C ARG A 78 -9.86 -15.35 -5.38
N LEU A 79 -9.67 -14.13 -5.87
CA LEU A 79 -10.59 -13.47 -6.80
C LEU A 79 -10.46 -14.02 -8.22
N ARG A 80 -9.23 -14.35 -8.66
CA ARG A 80 -8.96 -15.00 -9.96
C ARG A 80 -9.48 -16.43 -10.06
N ASP A 81 -9.49 -17.17 -8.95
CA ASP A 81 -10.01 -18.56 -8.88
C ASP A 81 -11.55 -18.65 -8.92
N ARG A 82 -12.26 -17.51 -8.92
CA ARG A 82 -13.73 -17.45 -8.95
C ARG A 82 -14.30 -16.86 -10.25
N SER A 83 -13.48 -16.76 -11.30
CA SER A 83 -13.89 -16.37 -12.67
C SER A 83 -13.68 -17.55 -13.60
#